data_AF-A0A8T7AYV2-F1
#
_entry.id   AF-A0A8T7AYV2-F1
#
_cell.length_a   1.000
_cell.length_b   1.000
_cell.length_c   1.000
_cell.angle_alpha   90.00
_cell.angle_beta   90.00
_cell.angle_gamma   90.00
#
_symmetry.space_group_name_H-M   'P 1'
#
loop_
_entity.id
_entity.type
_entity.pdbx_description
1 polymer ?
#
loop_
_entity_poly.entity_id
_entity_poly.type
_entity_poly.pdbx_seq_one_letter_code
_entity_poly.pdbx_strand_id
1 'polypeptide(L)'
;MKKTITAVAAVFLLAAAVPATAAVHNLQANIDGTQSGTGSSATGFATMSYDDVSGQFDWNIQWSGLQGNISVAHFHGPALPGQNAGVTVNFGSISGLSSPSIGSTVISALQGSDLLGGLWYINIHSDLFPGGEIRGQVGVVPLPAAAWLLLSAVGGLFTLRRRKA
;
A
#
# COMPACT_ATOMS: atom_id res chain seq x y z
N MET A 1 5.97 60.71 -31.88
CA MET A 1 4.99 59.60 -31.87
C MET A 1 5.72 58.33 -31.48
N LYS A 2 5.43 57.78 -30.29
CA LYS A 2 6.14 56.65 -29.69
C LYS A 2 5.58 55.35 -30.27
N LYS A 3 6.42 54.51 -30.90
CA LYS A 3 6.02 53.15 -31.33
C LYS A 3 6.37 52.18 -30.20
N THR A 4 5.35 51.67 -29.53
CA THR A 4 5.44 50.63 -28.50
C THR A 4 5.76 49.27 -29.14
N ILE A 5 6.82 48.63 -28.65
CA ILE A 5 7.18 47.24 -28.99
C ILE A 5 6.53 46.35 -27.93
N THR A 6 5.56 45.53 -28.32
CA THR A 6 4.96 44.52 -27.45
C THR A 6 5.84 43.28 -27.46
N ALA A 7 6.54 43.02 -26.36
CA ALA A 7 7.29 41.78 -26.16
C ALA A 7 6.32 40.64 -25.79
N VAL A 8 6.29 39.59 -26.60
CA VAL A 8 5.59 38.34 -26.28
C VAL A 8 6.48 37.56 -25.31
N ALA A 9 6.03 37.39 -24.07
CA ALA A 9 6.69 36.55 -23.08
C ALA A 9 6.38 35.07 -23.40
N ALA A 10 7.40 34.34 -23.88
CA ALA A 10 7.33 32.89 -24.00
C ALA A 10 7.40 32.25 -22.61
N VAL A 11 6.30 31.65 -22.17
CA VAL A 11 6.30 30.81 -20.96
C VAL A 11 6.86 29.45 -21.35
N PHE A 12 8.14 29.22 -21.06
CA PHE A 12 8.73 27.88 -21.09
C PHE A 12 8.23 27.11 -19.86
N LEU A 13 7.30 26.17 -20.05
CA LEU A 13 7.08 25.11 -19.07
C LEU A 13 8.29 24.17 -19.13
N LEU A 14 9.25 24.40 -18.23
CA LEU A 14 10.31 23.44 -17.98
C LEU A 14 9.69 22.27 -17.20
N ALA A 15 9.32 21.20 -17.93
CA ALA A 15 8.99 19.93 -17.31
C ALA A 15 10.28 19.35 -16.71
N ALA A 16 10.54 19.63 -15.44
CA ALA A 16 11.61 18.97 -14.72
C ALA A 16 11.24 17.48 -14.63
N ALA A 17 12.04 16.62 -15.27
CA ALA A 17 11.96 15.19 -15.05
C ALA A 17 12.32 14.92 -13.59
N VAL A 18 11.31 14.71 -12.75
CA VAL A 18 11.53 14.24 -11.38
C VAL A 18 12.05 12.82 -11.52
N PRO A 19 13.27 12.50 -11.06
CA PRO A 19 13.76 11.13 -11.10
C PRO A 19 12.78 10.26 -10.31
N ALA A 20 12.36 9.13 -10.88
CA ALA A 20 11.60 8.13 -10.14
C ALA A 20 12.51 7.61 -9.02
N THR A 21 12.28 8.09 -7.81
CA THR A 21 12.94 7.58 -6.61
C THR A 21 12.33 6.22 -6.28
N ALA A 22 13.16 5.22 -5.99
CA ALA A 22 12.71 3.94 -5.44
C ALA A 22 11.75 4.20 -4.28
N ALA A 23 10.51 3.73 -4.39
CA ALA A 23 9.50 3.98 -3.38
C ALA A 23 9.23 2.68 -2.62
N VAL A 24 9.53 2.71 -1.32
CA VAL A 24 9.02 1.71 -0.39
C VAL A 24 7.62 2.15 0.03
N HIS A 25 6.63 1.36 -0.34
CA HIS A 25 5.23 1.56 -0.02
C HIS A 25 4.90 0.82 1.27
N ASN A 26 4.36 1.52 2.26
CA ASN A 26 3.82 0.88 3.46
C ASN A 26 2.37 0.47 3.19
N LEU A 27 2.00 -0.74 3.58
CA LEU A 27 0.65 -1.26 3.42
C LEU A 27 0.12 -1.82 4.74
N GLN A 28 -1.20 -1.88 4.86
CA GLN A 28 -1.87 -2.48 6.00
C GLN A 28 -3.15 -3.21 5.60
N ALA A 29 -3.62 -4.10 6.47
CA ALA A 29 -4.94 -4.72 6.36
C ALA A 29 -5.50 -5.02 7.76
N ASN A 30 -6.75 -4.64 8.00
CA ASN A 30 -7.54 -5.21 9.09
C ASN A 30 -8.13 -6.53 8.60
N ILE A 31 -8.06 -7.58 9.42
CA ILE A 31 -8.46 -8.94 9.05
C ILE A 31 -9.57 -9.40 9.98
N ASP A 32 -10.72 -9.80 9.45
CA ASP A 32 -11.86 -10.24 10.26
C ASP A 32 -12.81 -11.20 9.51
N GLY A 33 -13.74 -11.80 10.25
CA GLY A 33 -14.74 -12.73 9.73
C GLY A 33 -15.89 -12.07 8.94
N THR A 34 -16.03 -10.74 9.02
CA THR A 34 -17.07 -10.01 8.27
C THR A 34 -16.65 -9.85 6.82
N GLN A 35 -15.38 -9.55 6.57
CA GLN A 35 -14.79 -9.45 5.24
C GLN A 35 -14.72 -10.79 4.51
N SER A 36 -14.60 -11.91 5.24
CA SER A 36 -14.66 -13.27 4.66
C SER A 36 -16.09 -13.79 4.48
N GLY A 37 -17.08 -13.14 5.09
CA GLY A 37 -18.48 -13.57 5.06
C GLY A 37 -18.79 -14.78 5.95
N THR A 38 -17.89 -15.18 6.84
CA THR A 38 -18.07 -16.34 7.74
C THR A 38 -18.79 -16.01 9.03
N GLY A 39 -18.71 -14.74 9.47
CA GLY A 39 -19.19 -14.33 10.79
C GLY A 39 -18.30 -14.79 11.95
N SER A 40 -17.09 -15.31 11.69
CA SER A 40 -16.13 -15.61 12.76
C SER A 40 -15.80 -14.35 13.56
N SER A 41 -15.66 -14.51 14.87
CA SER A 41 -15.22 -13.45 15.80
C SER A 41 -13.71 -13.28 15.83
N ALA A 42 -12.96 -14.09 15.08
CA ALA A 42 -11.51 -13.97 14.97
C ALA A 42 -11.12 -12.64 14.33
N THR A 43 -9.96 -12.12 14.72
CA THR A 43 -9.45 -10.83 14.24
C THR A 43 -7.97 -10.92 13.97
N GLY A 44 -7.49 -9.99 13.13
CA GLY A 44 -6.08 -9.82 12.85
C GLY A 44 -5.76 -8.46 12.27
N PHE A 45 -4.47 -8.18 12.19
CA PHE A 45 -3.91 -6.98 11.59
C PHE A 45 -2.60 -7.33 10.89
N ALA A 46 -2.38 -6.71 9.75
CA ALA A 46 -1.16 -6.85 8.99
C ALA A 46 -0.53 -5.49 8.72
N THR A 47 0.79 -5.44 8.86
CA THR A 47 1.63 -4.37 8.32
C THR A 47 2.59 -4.98 7.32
N MET A 48 2.76 -4.33 6.17
CA MET A 48 3.63 -4.79 5.09
C MET A 48 4.41 -3.62 4.49
N SER A 49 5.50 -3.95 3.80
CA SER A 49 6.24 -3.02 2.94
C SER A 49 6.48 -3.63 1.58
N TYR A 50 6.43 -2.80 0.53
CA TYR A 50 6.77 -3.20 -0.83
C TYR A 50 7.74 -2.21 -1.46
N ASP A 51 8.90 -2.70 -1.88
CA ASP A 51 9.88 -1.93 -2.68
C ASP A 51 9.59 -2.17 -4.17
N ASP A 52 9.15 -1.11 -4.86
CA ASP A 52 8.78 -1.17 -6.27
C ASP A 52 9.94 -1.26 -7.26
N VAL A 53 11.19 -1.18 -6.78
CA VAL A 53 12.39 -1.37 -7.58
C VAL A 53 12.92 -2.79 -7.47
N SER A 54 13.09 -3.29 -6.24
CA SER A 54 13.60 -4.65 -6.03
C SER A 54 12.50 -5.73 -6.15
N GLY A 55 11.23 -5.34 -6.02
CA GLY A 55 10.10 -6.27 -5.92
C GLY A 55 9.98 -6.91 -4.54
N GLN A 56 10.80 -6.50 -3.57
CA GLN A 56 10.81 -7.03 -2.22
C GLN A 56 9.49 -6.69 -1.51
N PHE A 57 8.78 -7.72 -1.04
CA PHE A 57 7.54 -7.62 -0.29
C PHE A 57 7.70 -8.29 1.07
N ASP A 58 7.61 -7.52 2.14
CA ASP A 58 7.75 -7.96 3.51
C ASP A 58 6.42 -7.85 4.27
N TRP A 59 6.18 -8.76 5.20
CA TRP A 59 4.96 -8.76 6.01
C TRP A 59 5.22 -9.10 7.48
N ASN A 60 4.38 -8.52 8.33
CA ASN A 60 4.14 -8.95 9.71
C ASN A 60 2.62 -9.02 9.90
N ILE A 61 2.10 -10.24 10.01
CA ILE A 61 0.67 -10.52 10.09
C ILE A 61 0.39 -11.17 11.43
N GLN A 62 -0.55 -10.59 12.18
CA GLN A 62 -0.98 -11.08 13.47
C GLN A 62 -2.47 -11.39 13.41
N TRP A 63 -2.87 -12.49 14.03
CA TRP A 63 -4.25 -12.86 14.23
C TRP A 63 -4.45 -13.57 15.57
N SER A 64 -5.69 -13.60 16.03
CA SER A 64 -6.10 -14.30 17.24
C SER A 64 -7.57 -14.70 17.18
N GLY A 65 -7.94 -15.67 18.02
CA GLY A 65 -9.33 -16.06 18.22
C GLY A 65 -9.94 -16.88 17.08
N LEU A 66 -9.12 -17.53 16.24
CA LEU A 66 -9.63 -18.52 15.28
C LEU A 66 -10.43 -19.58 16.03
N GLN A 67 -11.57 -19.94 15.48
CA GLN A 67 -12.50 -20.92 16.05
C GLN A 67 -12.09 -22.34 15.70
N GLY A 68 -11.35 -22.52 14.60
CA GLY A 68 -10.74 -23.78 14.18
C GLY A 68 -9.22 -23.77 14.24
N ASN A 69 -8.62 -24.94 14.03
CA ASN A 69 -7.17 -25.05 13.88
C ASN A 69 -6.76 -24.44 12.54
N ILE A 70 -5.79 -23.53 12.55
CA ILE A 70 -5.26 -22.94 11.33
C ILE A 70 -4.71 -24.04 10.40
N SER A 71 -5.06 -23.96 9.12
CA SER A 71 -4.68 -24.94 8.11
C SER A 71 -3.84 -24.33 6.99
N VAL A 72 -4.18 -23.11 6.55
CA VAL A 72 -3.56 -22.45 5.40
C VAL A 72 -3.64 -20.93 5.55
N ALA A 73 -2.68 -20.19 5.00
CA ALA A 73 -2.69 -18.72 5.03
C ALA A 73 -2.05 -18.14 3.76
N HIS A 74 -2.80 -17.29 3.05
CA HIS A 74 -2.45 -16.82 1.70
C HIS A 74 -2.69 -15.32 1.51
N PHE A 75 -1.91 -14.72 0.61
CA PHE A 75 -2.34 -13.56 -0.15
C PHE A 75 -3.03 -14.04 -1.43
N HIS A 76 -4.14 -13.39 -1.79
CA HIS A 76 -4.90 -13.63 -3.00
C HIS A 76 -5.02 -12.36 -3.82
N GLY A 77 -5.26 -12.51 -5.12
CA GLY A 77 -5.49 -11.39 -6.03
C GLY A 77 -5.34 -11.78 -7.51
N PRO A 78 -5.62 -10.85 -8.43
CA PRO A 78 -6.27 -9.55 -8.19
C PRO A 78 -7.79 -9.70 -7.98
N ALA A 79 -8.35 -8.99 -7.00
CA ALA A 79 -9.77 -8.93 -6.69
C ALA A 79 -10.15 -7.61 -6.01
N LEU A 80 -11.31 -7.06 -6.39
CA LEU A 80 -11.97 -5.99 -5.63
C LEU A 80 -12.47 -6.52 -4.27
N PRO A 81 -12.68 -5.64 -3.27
CA PRO A 81 -13.28 -6.03 -2.00
C PRO A 81 -14.56 -6.84 -2.18
N GLY A 82 -14.67 -7.95 -1.46
CA GLY A 82 -15.80 -8.88 -1.53
C GLY A 82 -15.77 -9.88 -2.70
N GLN A 83 -14.79 -9.79 -3.60
CA GLN A 83 -14.59 -10.77 -4.67
C GLN A 83 -13.53 -11.81 -4.30
N ASN A 84 -13.59 -12.98 -4.93
CA ASN A 84 -12.61 -14.05 -4.75
C ASN A 84 -11.64 -14.10 -5.92
N ALA A 85 -10.38 -14.40 -5.62
CA ALA A 85 -9.34 -14.63 -6.62
C ALA A 85 -8.46 -15.83 -6.24
N GLY A 86 -7.58 -16.22 -7.16
CA GLY A 86 -6.54 -17.23 -6.92
C GLY A 86 -5.49 -16.77 -5.91
N VAL A 87 -4.62 -17.70 -5.51
CA VAL A 87 -3.49 -17.44 -4.61
C VAL A 87 -2.39 -16.72 -5.37
N THR A 88 -1.87 -15.63 -4.81
CA THR A 88 -0.69 -14.91 -5.34
C THR A 88 0.56 -15.26 -4.57
N VAL A 89 0.47 -15.37 -3.24
CA VAL A 89 1.57 -15.75 -2.35
C VAL A 89 1.06 -16.69 -1.26
N ASN A 90 1.67 -17.86 -1.12
CA ASN A 90 1.40 -18.78 -0.02
C ASN A 90 2.32 -18.47 1.17
N PHE A 91 1.96 -17.44 1.95
CA PHE A 91 2.81 -17.00 3.06
C PHE A 91 2.86 -18.02 4.20
N GLY A 92 1.83 -18.85 4.39
CA GLY A 92 1.86 -19.94 5.36
C GLY A 92 2.98 -20.96 5.11
N SER A 93 3.32 -21.20 3.83
CA SER A 93 4.48 -22.04 3.48
C SER A 93 5.83 -21.33 3.63
N ILE A 94 5.86 -19.99 3.61
CA ILE A 94 7.09 -19.19 3.68
C ILE A 94 7.46 -18.88 5.14
N SER A 95 6.51 -18.35 5.91
CA SER A 95 6.72 -17.87 7.28
C SER A 95 6.04 -18.73 8.35
N GLY A 96 5.42 -19.85 7.95
CA GLY A 96 4.69 -20.73 8.85
C GLY A 96 3.30 -20.20 9.22
N LEU A 97 2.56 -21.04 9.95
CA LEU A 97 1.17 -20.79 10.38
C LEU A 97 1.09 -20.30 11.84
N SER A 98 2.17 -19.75 12.38
CA SER A 98 2.17 -19.10 13.70
C SER A 98 1.76 -17.63 13.60
N SER A 99 1.20 -17.09 14.68
CA SER A 99 0.91 -15.67 14.86
C SER A 99 1.86 -15.10 15.94
N PRO A 100 2.66 -14.05 15.66
CA PRO A 100 2.81 -13.37 14.36
C PRO A 100 3.45 -14.27 13.29
N SER A 101 3.03 -14.08 12.04
CA SER A 101 3.69 -14.61 10.84
C SER A 101 4.51 -13.47 10.23
N ILE A 102 5.84 -13.62 10.25
CA ILE A 102 6.79 -12.63 9.75
C ILE A 102 7.58 -13.28 8.63
N GLY A 103 7.57 -12.67 7.46
CA GLY A 103 8.23 -13.23 6.29
C GLY A 103 8.38 -12.22 5.17
N SER A 104 8.98 -12.70 4.08
CA SER A 104 9.14 -11.89 2.90
C SER A 104 9.30 -12.74 1.64
N THR A 105 9.08 -12.10 0.50
CA THR A 105 9.29 -12.70 -0.82
C THR A 105 9.55 -11.61 -1.85
N VAL A 106 9.92 -12.00 -3.07
CA VAL A 106 10.00 -11.09 -4.21
C VAL A 106 8.79 -11.35 -5.11
N ILE A 107 8.06 -10.29 -5.44
CA ILE A 107 6.90 -10.35 -6.34
C ILE A 107 7.20 -9.64 -7.66
N SER A 108 6.55 -10.09 -8.73
CA SER A 108 6.68 -9.47 -10.05
C SER A 108 6.12 -8.05 -10.10
N ALA A 109 6.54 -7.26 -11.10
CA ALA A 109 6.02 -5.90 -11.29
C ALA A 109 4.48 -5.85 -11.49
N LEU A 110 3.90 -6.86 -12.15
CA LEU A 110 2.44 -6.96 -12.31
C LEU A 110 1.77 -7.20 -10.95
N GLN A 111 2.29 -8.13 -10.16
CA GLN A 111 1.81 -8.38 -8.80
C GLN A 111 1.95 -7.14 -7.90
N GLY A 112 3.06 -6.41 -8.02
CA GLY A 112 3.26 -5.14 -7.34
C GLY A 112 2.22 -4.09 -7.73
N SER A 113 1.92 -3.97 -9.03
CA SER A 113 0.85 -3.07 -9.52
C SER A 113 -0.52 -3.45 -8.95
N ASP A 114 -0.85 -4.75 -8.89
CA ASP A 114 -2.10 -5.22 -8.30
C ASP A 114 -2.18 -4.98 -6.79
N LEU A 115 -1.05 -5.21 -6.08
CA LEU A 115 -0.90 -4.97 -4.66
C LEU A 115 -1.12 -3.50 -4.32
N LEU A 116 -0.43 -2.59 -5.02
CA LEU A 116 -0.56 -1.14 -4.86
C LEU A 116 -1.92 -0.60 -5.32
N GLY A 117 -2.56 -1.31 -6.27
CA GLY A 117 -3.95 -1.05 -6.67
C GLY A 117 -4.99 -1.47 -5.62
N GLY A 118 -4.57 -2.05 -4.50
CA GLY A 118 -5.47 -2.54 -3.46
C GLY A 118 -6.32 -3.72 -3.91
N LEU A 119 -5.80 -4.53 -4.85
CA LEU A 119 -6.49 -5.69 -5.41
C LEU A 119 -6.09 -7.00 -4.72
N TRP A 120 -5.30 -6.92 -3.66
CA TRP A 120 -4.86 -8.09 -2.90
C TRP A 120 -5.59 -8.16 -1.56
N TYR A 121 -5.82 -9.38 -1.10
CA TYR A 121 -6.35 -9.63 0.24
C TYR A 121 -5.62 -10.78 0.93
N ILE A 122 -5.50 -10.67 2.24
CA ILE A 122 -5.05 -11.74 3.13
C ILE A 122 -6.25 -12.64 3.42
N ASN A 123 -6.06 -13.95 3.38
CA ASN A 123 -7.08 -14.93 3.74
C ASN A 123 -6.43 -16.01 4.62
N ILE A 124 -6.95 -16.18 5.84
CA ILE A 124 -6.47 -17.18 6.80
C ILE A 124 -7.56 -18.24 6.96
N HIS A 125 -7.19 -19.49 6.77
CA HIS A 125 -8.10 -20.63 6.76
C HIS A 125 -7.91 -21.46 8.02
N SER A 126 -9.00 -22.07 8.47
CA SER A 126 -8.97 -23.10 9.51
C SER A 126 -9.71 -24.36 9.04
N ASP A 127 -9.60 -25.43 9.81
CA ASP A 127 -10.34 -26.68 9.58
C ASP A 127 -11.87 -26.48 9.59
N LEU A 128 -12.38 -25.56 10.41
CA LEU A 128 -13.81 -25.19 10.43
C LEU A 128 -14.23 -24.30 9.26
N PHE A 129 -13.30 -23.51 8.71
CA PHE A 129 -13.56 -22.57 7.62
C PHE A 129 -12.56 -22.77 6.47
N PRO A 130 -12.70 -23.87 5.68
CA PRO A 130 -11.75 -24.19 4.63
C PRO A 130 -11.74 -23.18 3.47
N GLY A 131 -12.81 -22.41 3.28
CA GLY A 131 -12.86 -21.28 2.33
C GLY A 131 -12.15 -20.01 2.80
N GLY A 132 -11.72 -19.96 4.08
CA GLY A 132 -11.16 -18.79 4.73
C GLY A 132 -11.99 -18.39 5.93
N GLU A 133 -11.42 -18.44 7.13
CA GLU A 133 -12.08 -17.99 8.35
C GLU A 133 -12.16 -16.47 8.40
N ILE A 134 -11.03 -15.80 8.18
CA ILE A 134 -10.90 -14.34 8.24
C ILE A 134 -10.17 -13.79 7.01
N ARG A 135 -10.56 -12.59 6.60
CA ARG A 135 -10.04 -11.90 5.42
C ARG A 135 -9.71 -10.45 5.72
N GLY A 136 -8.69 -9.90 5.07
CA GLY A 136 -8.39 -8.47 5.11
C GLY A 136 -7.91 -7.94 3.76
N GLN A 137 -8.59 -6.93 3.22
CA GLN A 137 -8.13 -6.26 2.01
C GLN A 137 -6.84 -5.47 2.30
N VAL A 138 -5.83 -5.62 1.44
CA VAL A 138 -4.56 -4.89 1.55
C VAL A 138 -4.73 -3.50 0.93
N GLY A 139 -4.36 -2.47 1.69
CA GLY A 139 -4.38 -1.09 1.24
C GLY A 139 -3.06 -0.38 1.51
N VAL A 140 -2.69 0.54 0.62
CA VAL A 140 -1.52 1.42 0.79
C VAL A 140 -1.80 2.43 1.89
N VAL A 141 -0.84 2.61 2.80
CA VAL A 141 -0.85 3.67 3.81
C VAL A 141 -0.21 4.92 3.21
N PRO A 142 -0.95 6.03 3.05
CA PRO A 142 -0.38 7.26 2.52
C PRO A 142 0.73 7.77 3.45
N LEU A 143 1.88 8.13 2.90
CA LEU A 143 2.88 8.90 3.65
C LEU A 143 2.20 10.19 4.16
N PRO A 144 2.39 10.57 5.43
CA PRO A 144 1.74 11.77 5.96
C PRO A 144 2.15 12.98 5.11
N ALA A 145 1.16 13.68 4.56
CA ALA A 145 1.32 14.83 3.67
C ALA A 145 2.13 16.00 4.27
N ALA A 146 2.50 15.93 5.55
CA ALA A 146 3.34 16.89 6.26
C ALA A 146 4.74 17.07 5.64
N ALA A 147 5.24 16.11 4.86
CA ALA A 147 6.50 16.27 4.12
C ALA A 147 6.44 17.39 3.06
N TRP A 148 5.26 17.68 2.50
CA TRP A 148 5.09 18.72 1.47
C TRP A 148 4.90 20.13 2.06
N LEU A 149 4.36 20.23 3.29
CA LEU A 149 4.14 21.52 3.96
C LEU A 149 5.43 22.23 4.40
N LEU A 150 6.54 21.48 4.56
CA LEU A 150 7.85 22.07 4.88
C LEU A 150 8.52 22.76 3.68
N LEU A 151 8.14 22.41 2.45
CA LEU A 151 8.68 23.05 1.23
C LEU A 151 7.96 24.38 0.88
N SER A 152 6.68 24.52 1.24
CA SER A 152 5.97 25.80 1.07
C SER A 152 6.41 26.90 2.05
N ALA A 153 6.99 26.52 3.19
CA ALA A 153 7.42 27.47 4.22
C ALA A 153 8.71 28.23 3.86
N VAL A 154 9.57 27.68 2.99
CA VAL A 154 10.83 28.34 2.58
C VAL A 154 10.61 29.31 1.40
N GLY A 155 9.66 29.03 0.50
CA GLY A 155 9.35 29.89 -0.65
C GLY A 155 8.66 31.21 -0.29
N GLY A 156 7.90 31.24 0.81
CA GLY A 156 7.17 32.44 1.26
C GLY A 156 8.03 33.51 1.94
N LEU A 157 9.26 33.19 2.37
CA LEU A 157 10.10 34.11 3.15
C LEU A 157 10.92 35.07 2.28
N PHE A 158 11.07 34.80 0.98
CA PHE A 158 11.87 35.64 0.06
C PHE A 158 11.06 36.72 -0.69
N THR A 159 9.73 36.69 -0.65
CA THR A 159 8.89 37.65 -1.41
C THR A 159 8.49 38.89 -0.60
N LEU A 160 8.74 38.95 0.71
CA LEU A 160 8.25 40.05 1.57
C LEU A 160 9.27 41.17 1.89
N ARG A 161 10.50 41.15 1.35
CA ARG A 161 11.50 42.21 1.61
C ARG A 161 11.82 43.13 0.43
N ARG A 162 10.86 43.37 -0.47
CA ARG A 162 10.96 44.46 -1.45
C ARG A 162 9.70 45.32 -1.50
N ARG A 163 9.51 46.16 -0.48
CA ARG A 163 8.86 47.46 -0.65
C ARG A 163 9.79 48.54 -0.10
N LYS A 164 10.40 49.30 -1.02
CA LYS A 164 11.00 50.61 -0.76
C LYS A 164 9.91 51.67 -0.87
N ALA A 165 9.85 52.56 0.11
CA ALA A 165 9.82 54.01 -0.05
C ALA A 165 10.48 54.59 1.20
#